data_AF-A0A550IBH4-F1
#
_entry.id   AF-A0A550IBH4-F1
#
_cell.length_a   1.000
_cell.length_b   1.000
_cell.length_c   1.000
_cell.angle_alpha   90.00
_cell.angle_beta   90.00
_cell.angle_gamma   90.00
#
_symmetry.space_group_name_H-M   'P 1'
#
loop_
_entity.id
_entity.type
_entity.pdbx_description
1 polymer ?
#
loop_
_entity_poly.entity_id
_entity_poly.type
_entity_poly.pdbx_seq_one_letter_code
_entity_poly.pdbx_strand_id
1 'polypeptide(L)'
;MDQEQILARITAMVDDERRLRDAVASGQIDSSTEHERLGQLERELDQCWDLLRQRRAKSEFGENPDEAHVRPSSQVEGYQS
;
A
#
# COMPACT_ATOMS: atom_id res chain seq x y z
N MET A 1 -4.73 -1.65 -12.51
CA MET A 1 -5.35 -1.34 -11.20
C MET A 1 -5.81 0.09 -11.25
N ASP A 2 -7.10 0.32 -11.01
CA ASP A 2 -7.68 1.65 -11.07
C ASP A 2 -7.47 2.44 -9.78
N GLN A 3 -7.65 3.77 -9.81
CA GLN A 3 -7.45 4.66 -8.68
C GLN A 3 -8.41 4.25 -7.55
N GLU A 4 -9.64 3.89 -7.91
CA GLU A 4 -10.64 3.38 -6.99
C GLU A 4 -10.19 2.06 -6.34
N GLN A 5 -9.52 1.17 -7.08
CA GLN A 5 -8.97 -0.07 -6.51
C GLN A 5 -7.82 0.23 -5.53
N ILE A 6 -6.95 1.20 -5.84
CA ILE A 6 -5.88 1.63 -4.95
C ILE A 6 -6.47 2.23 -3.65
N LEU A 7 -7.46 3.11 -3.77
CA LEU A 7 -8.13 3.72 -2.61
C LEU A 7 -8.87 2.68 -1.75
N ALA A 8 -9.54 1.71 -2.39
CA ALA A 8 -10.18 0.60 -1.69
C ALA A 8 -9.15 -0.24 -0.91
N ARG A 9 -7.99 -0.50 -1.53
CA ARG A 9 -6.91 -1.25 -0.88
C ARG A 9 -6.27 -0.48 0.28
N ILE A 10 -6.03 0.82 0.13
CA ILE A 10 -5.59 1.70 1.22
C ILE A 10 -6.57 1.65 2.39
N THR A 11 -7.88 1.72 2.10
CA THR A 11 -8.93 1.67 3.14
C THR A 11 -8.92 0.33 3.88
N ALA A 12 -8.80 -0.79 3.14
CA ALA A 12 -8.68 -2.12 3.74
C ALA A 12 -7.43 -2.25 4.63
N MET A 13 -6.29 -1.70 4.20
CA MET A 13 -5.05 -1.68 4.98
C MET A 13 -5.18 -0.89 6.28
N VAL A 14 -5.83 0.28 6.26
CA VAL A 14 -6.08 1.07 7.47
C VAL A 14 -7.01 0.35 8.45
N ASP A 15 -8.00 -0.38 7.92
CA ASP A 15 -8.88 -1.23 8.72
C ASP A 15 -8.11 -2.41 9.35
N ASP A 16 -7.15 -3.00 8.63
CA ASP A 16 -6.24 -4.01 9.17
C ASP A 16 -5.30 -3.48 10.25
N GLU A 17 -4.75 -2.26 10.11
CA GLU A 17 -3.99 -1.59 11.18
C GLU A 17 -4.84 -1.49 12.45
N ARG A 18 -6.09 -1.06 12.29
CA ARG A 18 -7.00 -0.89 13.43
C ARG A 18 -7.31 -2.23 14.10
N ARG A 19 -7.55 -3.28 13.31
CA ARG A 19 -7.69 -4.66 13.82
C ARG A 19 -6.45 -5.12 14.57
N LEU A 20 -5.25 -4.83 14.07
CA LEU A 20 -4.00 -5.18 14.74
C LEU A 20 -3.86 -4.48 16.09
N ARG A 21 -4.16 -3.18 16.14
CA ARG A 21 -4.17 -2.43 17.41
C ARG A 21 -5.17 -2.99 18.43
N ASP A 22 -6.39 -3.32 17.99
CA ASP A 22 -7.38 -3.97 18.86
C ASP A 22 -6.92 -5.35 19.33
N ALA A 23 -6.23 -6.12 18.46
CA ALA A 23 -5.65 -7.42 18.82
C ALA A 23 -4.52 -7.30 19.85
N VAL A 24 -3.68 -6.25 19.80
CA VAL A 24 -2.69 -5.97 20.85
C VAL A 24 -3.38 -5.55 22.14
N ALA A 25 -4.35 -4.64 22.06
CA ALA A 25 -5.07 -4.12 23.22
C ALA A 25 -5.83 -5.22 23.97
N SER A 26 -6.33 -6.23 23.25
CA SER A 26 -6.98 -7.42 23.82
C SER A 26 -6.00 -8.52 24.23
N GLY A 27 -4.70 -8.36 23.98
CA GLY A 27 -3.65 -9.34 24.31
C GLY A 27 -3.65 -10.58 23.41
N GLN A 28 -4.28 -10.52 22.23
CA GLN A 28 -4.25 -11.60 21.24
C GLN A 28 -2.91 -11.69 20.51
N ILE A 29 -2.20 -10.57 20.34
CA ILE A 29 -0.86 -10.51 19.76
C ILE A 29 0.05 -9.64 20.61
N ASP A 30 1.35 -9.88 20.47
CA ASP A 30 2.39 -9.10 21.16
C ASP A 30 2.69 -7.81 20.39
N SER A 31 3.15 -6.76 21.10
CA SER A 31 3.44 -5.45 20.50
C SER A 31 4.57 -5.52 19.47
N SER A 32 5.51 -6.46 19.63
CA SER A 32 6.55 -6.70 18.62
C SER A 32 5.96 -7.21 17.30
N THR A 33 5.00 -8.16 17.37
CA THR A 33 4.33 -8.71 16.18
C THR A 33 3.45 -7.67 15.51
N GLU A 34 2.80 -6.81 16.28
CA GLU A 34 2.06 -5.67 15.75
C GLU A 34 2.97 -4.73 14.98
N HIS A 35 4.08 -4.29 15.57
CA HIS A 35 5.07 -3.43 14.91
C HIS A 35 5.61 -4.01 13.60
N GLU A 36 5.93 -5.31 13.55
CA GLU A 36 6.38 -5.96 12.32
C GLU A 36 5.32 -5.91 11.21
N ARG A 37 4.06 -6.18 11.56
CA ARG A 37 2.93 -6.13 10.61
C ARG A 37 2.59 -4.71 10.18
N LEU A 38 2.59 -3.76 11.12
CA LEU A 38 2.42 -2.34 10.86
C LEU A 38 3.47 -1.84 9.87
N GLY A 39 4.75 -2.17 10.08
CA GLY A 39 5.82 -1.78 9.15
C GLY A 39 5.67 -2.42 7.76
N GLN A 40 5.02 -3.57 7.63
CA GLN A 40 4.69 -4.14 6.32
C GLN A 40 3.52 -3.41 5.65
N LEU A 41 2.47 -3.11 6.41
CA LEU A 41 1.32 -2.31 5.98
C LEU A 41 1.73 -0.90 5.52
N GLU A 42 2.56 -0.22 6.29
CA GLU A 42 3.09 1.12 5.96
C GLU A 42 3.84 1.12 4.63
N ARG A 43 4.67 0.10 4.37
CA ARG A 43 5.39 -0.04 3.09
C ARG A 43 4.44 -0.26 1.91
N GLU A 44 3.39 -1.05 2.08
CA GLU A 44 2.37 -1.24 1.04
C GLU A 44 1.55 0.03 0.80
N LEU A 45 1.24 0.78 1.87
CA LEU A 45 0.56 2.07 1.79
C LEU A 45 1.39 3.10 1.03
N ASP A 46 2.68 3.20 1.33
CA ASP A 46 3.61 4.10 0.63
C ASP A 46 3.66 3.78 -0.88
N GLN A 47 3.72 2.49 -1.24
CA GLN A 47 3.68 2.07 -2.63
C GLN A 47 2.36 2.44 -3.32
N CYS A 48 1.23 2.26 -2.63
CA CYS A 48 -0.09 2.66 -3.15
C CYS A 48 -0.19 4.18 -3.34
N TRP A 49 0.34 4.96 -2.40
CA TRP A 49 0.39 6.42 -2.49
C TRP A 49 1.30 6.91 -3.63
N ASP A 50 2.45 6.28 -3.85
CA ASP A 50 3.36 6.62 -4.95
C ASP A 50 2.68 6.37 -6.32
N LEU A 51 2.02 5.22 -6.47
CA LEU A 51 1.26 4.89 -7.68
C LEU A 51 0.13 5.90 -7.95
N LEU A 52 -0.60 6.29 -6.91
CA LEU A 52 -1.68 7.26 -7.02
C LEU A 52 -1.14 8.64 -7.39
N ARG A 53 -0.02 9.06 -6.80
CA ARG A 53 0.66 10.32 -7.12
C ARG A 53 1.18 10.32 -8.55
N GLN A 54 1.82 9.24 -9.00
CA GLN A 54 2.30 9.10 -10.38
C GLN A 54 1.16 9.21 -11.39
N ARG A 55 0.03 8.58 -11.09
CA ARG A 55 -1.16 8.65 -11.95
C ARG A 55 -1.78 10.05 -11.98
N ARG A 56 -1.83 10.71 -10.83
CA ARG A 56 -2.34 12.09 -10.72
C ARG A 56 -1.47 13.07 -11.52
N ALA A 57 -0.15 12.93 -11.45
CA ALA A 57 0.78 13.72 -12.25
C ALA A 57 0.50 13.52 -13.76
N LYS A 58 0.40 12.28 -14.24
CA LYS A 58 0.07 11.99 -15.66
C LYS A 58 -1.27 12.59 -16.10
N SER A 59 -2.28 12.53 -15.23
CA SER A 59 -3.59 13.14 -15.50
C SER A 59 -3.55 14.66 -15.55
N GLU A 60 -2.69 15.32 -14.76
CA GLU A 60 -2.53 16.78 -14.73
C GLU A 60 -1.80 17.30 -15.98
N PHE A 61 -0.88 16.51 -16.55
CA PHE A 61 -0.19 16.84 -17.80
C PHE A 61 -0.99 16.52 -19.07
N GLY A 62 -2.25 16.05 -18.94
CA GLY A 62 -3.14 15.76 -20.08
C GLY A 62 -2.79 14.48 -20.83
N GLU A 63 -1.95 13.61 -20.25
CA GLU A 63 -1.69 12.27 -20.76
C GLU A 63 -2.79 11.29 -20.30
N ASN A 64 -3.07 10.25 -21.09
CA ASN A 64 -4.12 9.29 -20.78
C ASN A 64 -3.88 8.64 -19.41
N PRO A 65 -4.77 8.82 -18.41
CA PRO A 65 -4.61 8.24 -17.08
C PRO A 65 -4.74 6.71 -17.06
N ASP A 66 -5.16 6.11 -18.17
CA ASP A 66 -5.24 4.66 -18.43
C ASP A 66 -3.93 4.08 -19.04
N GLU A 67 -3.10 4.93 -19.66
CA GLU A 67 -1.75 4.59 -20.10
C GLU A 67 -0.73 4.56 -18.94
N ALA A 68 -1.16 4.90 -17.73
CA ALA A 68 -0.45 4.59 -16.50
C ALA A 68 -0.53 3.08 -16.20
N HIS A 69 -0.03 2.26 -17.13
CA HIS A 69 0.23 0.85 -16.85
C HIS A 69 1.32 0.76 -15.78
N VAL A 70 1.06 -0.08 -14.77
CA VAL A 70 2.10 -0.63 -13.89
C VAL A 70 3.20 -1.11 -14.82
N ARG A 71 4.36 -0.43 -14.82
CA ARG A 71 5.51 -1.00 -15.53
C ARG A 71 5.68 -2.42 -14.97
N PRO A 72 5.74 -3.46 -15.80
CA PRO A 72 6.00 -4.79 -15.30
C PRO A 72 7.26 -4.69 -14.46
N SER A 73 7.17 -5.17 -13.22
CA SER A 73 8.26 -5.24 -12.25
C SER A 73 9.33 -6.22 -12.73
N SER A 74 9.90 -5.96 -13.91
CA SER A 74 10.98 -6.76 -14.50
C SER A 74 12.35 -6.30 -14.00
N GLN A 75 12.41 -5.48 -12.94
CA GLN A 75 13.69 -5.10 -12.34
C GLN A 75 13.55 -4.59 -10.91
N VAL A 76 13.02 -5.41 -10.00
CA VAL A 76 13.53 -5.46 -8.63
C VAL A 76 13.56 -6.93 -8.20
N GLU A 77 14.37 -7.72 -8.93
CA GLU A 77 15.01 -8.86 -8.29
C GLU A 77 15.85 -8.30 -7.14
N GLY A 78 15.54 -8.72 -5.91
CA GLY A 78 16.34 -8.31 -4.76
C GLY A 78 15.67 -8.35 -3.39
N TYR A 79 14.60 -9.13 -3.18
CA TYR A 79 14.33 -9.64 -1.84
C TYR A 79 14.84 -11.09 -1.77
N GLN A 80 16.05 -11.26 -1.22
CA GLN A 80 16.46 -12.37 -0.34
C GLN A 80 17.98 -12.35 -0.05
N SER A 81 18.37 -11.70 1.05
CA SER A 81 19.26 -12.22 2.11
C SER A 81 19.28 -11.24 3.29
#